data_AF-A0A9W4UZB4-F1
#
_entry.id   AF-A0A9W4UZB4-F1
#
_cell.length_a   1.000
_cell.length_b   1.000
_cell.length_c   1.000
_cell.angle_alpha   90.00
_cell.angle_beta   90.00
_cell.angle_gamma   90.00
#
_symmetry.space_group_name_H-M   'P 1'
#
loop_
_entity.id
_entity.type
_entity.pdbx_description
1 polymer ?
#
loop_
_entity_poly.entity_id
_entity_poly.type
_entity_poly.pdbx_seq_one_letter_code
_entity_poly.pdbx_strand_id
1 'polypeptide(L)'
;MSMSFISVILLIDTNIWIHLYETGLTWVIREITKLPGHEVWITGCVRRELDNPEYGGVYVRTDGMFDDGTVVTAAIPGQNPNTPSIYEEAEDELIELVELSLSKESGLIVTNDEQAQRKCNGRSIRSLDMAKFLIWCCNKGLLGYDDAVDGFDSLTKDGPVLKISRQKFIDEISRSPSPSRRDRASERRGDGSHGS
;
A
#
# COMPACT_ATOMS: atom_id res chain seq x y z
N MET A 1 14.63 -19.78 -23.58
CA MET A 1 13.38 -19.68 -22.81
C MET A 1 13.24 -18.24 -22.36
N SER A 2 12.28 -17.50 -22.89
CA SER A 2 11.99 -16.15 -22.41
C SER A 2 11.40 -16.29 -21.00
N MET A 3 12.09 -15.80 -19.97
CA MET A 3 11.43 -15.59 -18.68
C MET A 3 10.42 -14.47 -18.92
N SER A 4 9.15 -14.83 -19.01
CA SER A 4 8.04 -13.88 -18.93
C SER A 4 8.20 -13.11 -17.62
N PHE A 5 8.69 -11.87 -17.71
CA PHE A 5 8.81 -11.01 -16.56
C PHE A 5 7.41 -10.50 -16.23
N ILE A 6 6.81 -11.04 -15.16
CA ILE A 6 5.50 -10.60 -14.70
C ILE A 6 5.72 -9.38 -13.81
N SER A 7 5.31 -8.21 -14.29
CA SER A 7 5.22 -7.01 -13.45
C SER A 7 4.15 -7.23 -12.36
N VAL A 8 4.44 -6.84 -11.14
CA VAL A 8 3.52 -6.86 -10.00
C VAL A 8 3.04 -5.43 -9.74
N ILE A 9 1.75 -5.19 -9.94
CA ILE A 9 1.13 -3.88 -9.75
C ILE A 9 0.32 -3.93 -8.47
N LEU A 10 0.80 -3.22 -7.45
CA LEU A 10 0.13 -3.11 -6.17
C LEU A 10 -0.91 -2.00 -6.23
N LEU A 11 -2.17 -2.37 -6.01
CA LEU A 11 -3.33 -1.50 -6.03
C LEU A 11 -3.77 -1.25 -4.59
N ILE A 12 -3.53 -0.05 -4.08
CA ILE A 12 -3.73 0.27 -2.66
C ILE A 12 -5.07 0.99 -2.49
N ASP A 13 -5.92 0.50 -1.58
CA ASP A 13 -7.17 1.19 -1.23
C ASP A 13 -6.93 2.43 -0.35
N THR A 14 -7.99 3.22 -0.14
CA THR A 14 -7.95 4.45 0.65
C THR A 14 -7.57 4.18 2.11
N ASN A 15 -8.17 3.18 2.76
CA ASN A 15 -7.97 2.91 4.18
C ASN A 15 -6.55 2.41 4.50
N ILE A 16 -6.00 1.53 3.67
CA ILE A 16 -4.62 1.07 3.75
C ILE A 16 -3.67 2.26 3.61
N TRP A 17 -3.93 3.17 2.67
CA TRP A 17 -3.11 4.37 2.50
C TRP A 17 -3.11 5.25 3.76
N ILE A 18 -4.29 5.54 4.30
CA ILE A 18 -4.45 6.34 5.53
C ILE A 18 -3.66 5.69 6.68
N HIS A 19 -3.83 4.38 6.87
CA HIS A 19 -3.13 3.67 7.93
C HIS A 19 -1.61 3.67 7.77
N LEU A 20 -1.09 3.51 6.54
CA LEU A 20 0.35 3.60 6.31
C LEU A 20 0.88 4.98 6.68
N TYR A 21 0.09 6.04 6.53
CA TYR A 21 0.51 7.36 6.96
C TYR A 21 0.44 7.56 8.46
N GLU A 22 -0.66 7.17 9.10
CA GLU A 22 -0.83 7.31 10.54
C GLU A 22 0.25 6.55 11.32
N THR A 23 0.71 5.44 10.77
CA THR A 23 1.80 4.62 11.31
C THR A 23 3.20 5.06 10.88
N GLY A 24 3.32 6.10 10.05
CA GLY A 24 4.62 6.59 9.54
C GLY A 24 5.33 5.64 8.58
N LEU A 25 4.59 4.73 7.94
CA LEU A 25 5.08 3.68 7.03
C LEU A 25 4.89 4.00 5.54
N THR A 26 4.38 5.18 5.16
CA THR A 26 4.22 5.57 3.73
C THR A 26 5.50 5.46 2.92
N TRP A 27 6.68 5.58 3.54
CA TRP A 27 7.97 5.40 2.87
C TRP A 27 8.14 4.01 2.23
N VAL A 28 7.46 2.97 2.73
CA VAL A 28 7.46 1.63 2.13
C VAL A 28 6.99 1.66 0.67
N ILE A 29 6.05 2.54 0.32
CA ILE A 29 5.56 2.71 -1.06
C ILE A 29 6.70 3.05 -2.02
N ARG A 30 7.64 3.91 -1.59
CA ARG A 30 8.83 4.26 -2.37
C ARG A 30 9.84 3.11 -2.47
N GLU A 31 9.92 2.25 -1.45
CA GLU A 31 10.79 1.08 -1.51
C GLU A 31 10.21 -0.01 -2.43
N ILE A 32 8.88 -0.12 -2.50
CA ILE A 32 8.22 -1.05 -3.42
C ILE A 32 8.62 -0.76 -4.88
N THR A 33 8.57 0.50 -5.31
CA THR A 33 8.87 0.87 -6.71
C THR A 33 10.34 0.72 -7.08
N LYS A 34 11.23 0.53 -6.10
CA LYS A 34 12.65 0.18 -6.35
C LYS A 34 12.83 -1.31 -6.63
N LEU A 35 11.86 -2.16 -6.31
CA LEU A 35 11.91 -3.57 -6.65
C LEU A 35 11.74 -3.73 -8.17
N PRO A 36 12.57 -4.55 -8.84
CA PRO A 36 12.43 -4.80 -10.27
C PRO A 36 11.01 -5.28 -10.59
N GLY A 37 10.33 -4.58 -11.51
CA GLY A 37 9.00 -4.96 -12.01
C GLY A 37 7.85 -4.72 -11.05
N HIS A 38 8.02 -3.89 -10.03
CA HIS A 38 6.94 -3.54 -9.12
C HIS A 38 6.52 -2.10 -9.35
N GLU A 39 5.21 -1.88 -9.37
CA GLU A 39 4.60 -0.56 -9.49
C GLU A 39 3.51 -0.42 -8.41
N VAL A 40 3.24 0.82 -8.01
CA VAL A 40 2.15 1.13 -7.07
C VAL A 40 1.16 2.04 -7.76
N TRP A 41 -0.08 1.58 -7.82
CA TRP A 41 -1.17 2.24 -8.53
C TRP A 41 -2.33 2.52 -7.57
N ILE A 42 -3.07 3.59 -7.84
CA ILE A 42 -4.38 3.87 -7.25
C ILE A 42 -5.37 4.25 -8.37
N THR A 43 -6.66 4.21 -8.08
CA THR A 43 -7.69 4.67 -9.02
C THR A 43 -8.13 6.11 -8.73
N GLY A 44 -9.01 6.65 -9.57
CA GLY A 44 -9.60 7.98 -9.38
C GLY A 44 -10.50 8.08 -8.15
N CYS A 45 -11.24 7.02 -7.79
CA CYS A 45 -12.00 6.95 -6.55
C CYS A 45 -11.09 7.06 -5.33
N VAL A 46 -10.08 6.20 -5.23
CA VAL A 46 -9.11 6.24 -4.11
C VAL A 46 -8.50 7.65 -4.00
N ARG A 47 -8.09 8.24 -5.12
CA ARG A 47 -7.57 9.61 -5.12
C ARG A 47 -8.57 10.63 -4.55
N ARG A 48 -9.82 10.62 -5.02
CA ARG A 48 -10.84 11.56 -4.54
C ARG A 48 -11.21 11.36 -3.08
N GLU A 49 -11.20 10.12 -2.59
CA GLU A 49 -11.42 9.83 -1.19
C GLU A 49 -10.26 10.34 -0.32
N LEU A 50 -9.02 10.19 -0.78
CA LEU A 50 -7.85 10.77 -0.12
C LEU A 50 -7.89 12.30 -0.11
N ASP A 51 -8.40 12.93 -1.17
CA ASP A 51 -8.57 14.39 -1.25
C ASP A 51 -9.66 14.90 -0.28
N ASN A 52 -10.56 14.02 0.20
CA ASN A 52 -11.68 14.39 1.06
C ASN A 52 -11.20 14.69 2.50
N PRO A 53 -11.47 15.90 3.04
CA PRO A 53 -11.13 16.28 4.42
C PRO A 53 -11.62 15.34 5.52
N GLU A 54 -12.71 14.62 5.29
CA GLU A 54 -13.30 13.71 6.27
C GLU A 54 -12.59 12.36 6.37
N TYR A 55 -11.88 11.95 5.31
CA TYR A 55 -11.18 10.66 5.24
C TYR A 55 -9.65 10.83 5.37
N GLY A 56 -9.10 11.99 5.01
CA GLY A 56 -7.66 12.25 5.15
C GLY A 56 -7.21 13.69 4.86
N GLY A 57 -7.98 14.45 4.08
CA GLY A 57 -7.64 15.80 3.64
C GLY A 57 -6.51 15.85 2.60
N VAL A 58 -6.36 17.04 1.99
CA VAL A 58 -5.78 17.29 0.64
C VAL A 58 -4.72 16.30 0.16
N TYR A 59 -3.73 15.93 0.95
CA TYR A 59 -3.03 14.67 0.79
C TYR A 59 -2.57 14.30 2.18
N VAL A 60 -2.77 13.06 2.56
CA VAL A 60 -2.13 12.46 3.72
C VAL A 60 -0.61 12.35 3.38
N ARG A 61 0.06 13.52 3.46
CA ARG A 61 1.31 14.08 2.88
C ARG A 61 2.16 13.20 1.95
N THR A 62 1.65 12.91 0.76
CA THR A 62 2.33 12.10 -0.25
C THR A 62 2.25 12.68 -1.67
N ASP A 63 1.86 13.95 -1.84
CA ASP A 63 1.89 14.71 -3.11
C ASP A 63 3.14 14.42 -3.95
N GLY A 64 4.31 14.50 -3.29
CA GLY A 64 5.58 14.25 -3.94
C GLY A 64 5.67 12.87 -4.60
N MET A 65 4.97 11.84 -4.10
CA MET A 65 4.93 10.50 -4.71
C MET A 65 4.07 10.45 -5.98
N PHE A 66 3.05 11.31 -6.10
CA PHE A 66 2.26 11.42 -7.32
C PHE A 66 3.00 12.30 -8.34
N ASP A 67 3.60 13.40 -7.89
CA ASP A 67 4.34 14.34 -8.72
C ASP A 67 5.64 13.74 -9.28
N ASP A 68 6.36 12.94 -8.49
CA ASP A 68 7.60 12.27 -8.94
C ASP A 68 7.37 10.94 -9.67
N GLY A 69 6.10 10.52 -9.82
CA GLY A 69 5.72 9.31 -10.53
C GLY A 69 5.94 8.01 -9.75
N THR A 70 6.21 8.07 -8.44
CA THR A 70 6.22 6.87 -7.58
C THR A 70 4.87 6.15 -7.60
N VAL A 71 3.75 6.88 -7.58
CA VAL A 71 2.41 6.31 -7.62
C VAL A 71 1.65 6.75 -8.86
N VAL A 72 1.13 5.77 -9.60
CA VAL A 72 0.35 6.00 -10.81
C VAL A 72 -1.12 6.10 -10.47
N THR A 73 -1.78 7.20 -10.86
CA THR A 73 -3.24 7.24 -10.90
C THR A 73 -3.71 6.61 -12.21
N ALA A 74 -4.27 5.41 -12.12
CA ALA A 74 -4.76 4.67 -13.27
C ALA A 74 -6.20 5.08 -13.61
N ALA A 75 -6.48 5.20 -14.90
CA ALA A 75 -7.82 5.42 -15.42
C ALA A 75 -8.47 4.09 -15.78
N ILE A 76 -9.76 3.93 -15.47
CA ILE A 76 -10.54 2.79 -15.95
C ILE A 76 -10.86 2.99 -17.43
N PRO A 77 -10.57 2.00 -18.30
CA PRO A 77 -10.93 2.09 -19.71
C PRO A 77 -12.42 2.37 -19.90
N GLY A 78 -12.75 3.39 -20.69
CA GLY A 78 -14.14 3.77 -20.96
C GLY A 78 -14.76 4.71 -19.93
N GLN A 79 -14.07 5.04 -18.84
CA GLN A 79 -14.54 6.00 -17.84
C GLN A 79 -13.89 7.37 -18.05
N ASN A 80 -14.68 8.44 -17.96
CA ASN A 80 -14.15 9.80 -17.96
C ASN A 80 -13.58 10.13 -16.57
N PRO A 81 -12.29 10.45 -16.44
CA PRO A 81 -11.68 10.77 -15.14
C PRO A 81 -12.23 12.05 -14.52
N ASN A 82 -12.87 12.92 -15.30
CA ASN A 82 -13.44 14.19 -14.84
C ASN A 82 -14.88 14.06 -14.32
N THR A 83 -15.49 12.88 -14.42
CA THR A 83 -16.84 12.62 -13.89
C THR A 83 -16.75 11.80 -12.60
N PRO A 84 -17.76 11.90 -11.71
CA PRO A 84 -17.90 10.97 -10.60
C PRO A 84 -17.81 9.53 -11.09
N SER A 85 -17.25 8.65 -10.27
CA SER A 85 -17.21 7.24 -10.64
C SER A 85 -18.61 6.66 -10.73
N ILE A 86 -18.75 5.65 -11.58
CA ILE A 86 -19.94 4.80 -11.61
C ILE A 86 -19.92 3.77 -10.48
N TYR A 87 -18.78 3.59 -9.82
CA TYR A 87 -18.61 2.70 -8.66
C TYR A 87 -18.92 3.44 -7.37
N GLU A 88 -19.74 2.82 -6.52
CA GLU A 88 -20.09 3.35 -5.19
C GLU A 88 -18.94 3.20 -4.19
N GLU A 89 -18.17 2.11 -4.31
CA GLU A 89 -17.02 1.78 -3.46
C GLU A 89 -15.71 1.91 -4.26
N ALA A 90 -14.66 2.50 -3.67
CA ALA A 90 -13.36 2.63 -4.34
C ALA A 90 -12.73 1.27 -4.68
N GLU A 91 -12.97 0.25 -3.86
CA GLU A 91 -12.48 -1.11 -4.06
C GLU A 91 -13.06 -1.78 -5.30
N ASP A 92 -14.30 -1.46 -5.68
CA ASP A 92 -14.91 -1.98 -6.91
C ASP A 92 -14.22 -1.41 -8.14
N GLU A 93 -13.80 -0.15 -8.11
CA GLU A 93 -13.02 0.46 -9.17
C GLU A 93 -11.62 -0.17 -9.28
N LEU A 94 -10.98 -0.53 -8.15
CA LEU A 94 -9.71 -1.27 -8.14
C LEU A 94 -9.86 -2.67 -8.75
N ILE A 95 -10.94 -3.38 -8.43
CA ILE A 95 -11.24 -4.70 -8.99
C ILE A 95 -11.45 -4.61 -10.50
N GLU A 96 -12.24 -3.63 -10.96
CA GLU A 96 -12.48 -3.45 -12.39
C GLU A 96 -11.19 -3.12 -13.14
N LEU A 97 -10.32 -2.28 -12.57
CA LEU A 97 -9.03 -1.96 -13.18
C LEU A 97 -8.21 -3.23 -13.46
N VAL A 98 -8.21 -4.18 -12.52
CA VAL A 98 -7.53 -5.46 -12.72
C VAL A 98 -8.17 -6.24 -13.86
N GLU A 99 -9.50 -6.30 -13.94
CA GLU A 99 -10.19 -7.11 -14.94
C GLU A 99 -10.09 -6.55 -16.36
N LEU A 100 -10.15 -5.23 -16.51
CA LEU A 100 -10.17 -4.59 -17.83
C LEU A 100 -8.77 -4.28 -18.37
N SER A 101 -7.80 -4.03 -17.49
CA SER A 101 -6.51 -3.44 -17.89
C SER A 101 -5.28 -4.25 -17.50
N LEU A 102 -5.37 -5.08 -16.47
CA LEU A 102 -4.23 -5.85 -15.97
C LEU A 102 -4.46 -7.34 -16.18
N SER A 103 -3.36 -8.12 -16.10
CA SER A 103 -3.51 -9.56 -15.91
C SER A 103 -3.79 -9.83 -14.43
N LYS A 104 -4.60 -10.87 -14.14
CA LYS A 104 -4.84 -11.32 -12.74
C LYS A 104 -3.56 -11.74 -12.02
N GLU A 105 -2.54 -12.13 -12.79
CA GLU A 105 -1.21 -12.50 -12.29
C GLU A 105 -0.34 -11.27 -11.98
N SER A 106 -0.66 -10.11 -12.57
CA SER A 106 0.04 -8.84 -12.34
C SER A 106 -0.60 -8.03 -11.22
N GLY A 107 -1.93 -7.95 -11.18
CA GLY A 107 -2.66 -7.20 -10.15
C GLY A 107 -2.52 -7.81 -8.76
N LEU A 108 -2.33 -6.96 -7.75
CA LEU A 108 -2.36 -7.32 -6.34
C LEU A 108 -3.05 -6.20 -5.56
N ILE A 109 -4.30 -6.44 -5.15
CA ILE A 109 -5.09 -5.45 -4.41
C ILE A 109 -4.75 -5.52 -2.92
N VAL A 110 -4.46 -4.39 -2.29
CA VAL A 110 -4.24 -4.30 -0.86
C VAL A 110 -5.44 -3.58 -0.26
N THR A 111 -6.25 -4.32 0.50
CA THR A 111 -7.48 -3.82 1.11
C THR A 111 -7.84 -4.58 2.38
N ASN A 112 -8.36 -3.88 3.38
CA ASN A 112 -8.96 -4.51 4.57
C ASN A 112 -10.46 -4.80 4.41
N ASP A 113 -11.10 -4.33 3.34
CA ASP A 113 -12.53 -4.55 3.12
C ASP A 113 -12.82 -6.04 2.84
N GLU A 114 -13.64 -6.66 3.68
CA GLU A 114 -13.94 -8.09 3.55
C GLU A 114 -14.79 -8.41 2.33
N GLN A 115 -15.69 -7.51 1.93
CA GLN A 115 -16.53 -7.71 0.77
C GLN A 115 -15.69 -7.64 -0.50
N ALA A 116 -14.80 -6.66 -0.62
CA ALA A 116 -13.81 -6.54 -1.68
C ALA A 116 -12.90 -7.78 -1.74
N GLN A 117 -12.40 -8.29 -0.61
CA GLN A 117 -11.61 -9.52 -0.57
C GLN A 117 -12.41 -10.73 -1.08
N ARG A 118 -13.70 -10.84 -0.72
CA ARG A 118 -14.57 -11.91 -1.23
C ARG A 118 -14.82 -11.77 -2.73
N LYS A 119 -15.06 -10.56 -3.22
CA LYS A 119 -15.19 -10.24 -4.67
C LYS A 119 -13.90 -10.63 -5.41
N CYS A 120 -12.73 -10.25 -4.88
CA CYS A 120 -11.41 -10.63 -5.44
C CYS A 120 -11.25 -12.15 -5.52
N ASN A 121 -11.53 -12.87 -4.43
CA ASN A 121 -11.43 -14.33 -4.40
C ASN A 121 -12.36 -14.99 -5.43
N GLY A 122 -13.62 -14.54 -5.52
CA GLY A 122 -14.57 -15.03 -6.52
C GLY A 122 -14.12 -14.79 -7.97
N ARG A 123 -13.32 -13.75 -8.20
CA ARG A 123 -12.77 -13.39 -9.52
C ARG A 123 -11.34 -13.90 -9.75
N SER A 124 -10.76 -14.64 -8.80
CA SER A 124 -9.34 -15.09 -8.84
C SER A 124 -8.34 -13.93 -8.95
N ILE A 125 -8.66 -12.78 -8.34
CA ILE A 125 -7.77 -11.63 -8.20
C ILE A 125 -7.05 -11.75 -6.87
N ARG A 126 -5.72 -11.56 -6.88
CA ARG A 126 -4.93 -11.62 -5.65
C ARG A 126 -5.20 -10.40 -4.79
N SER A 127 -5.40 -10.62 -3.50
CA SER A 127 -5.55 -9.55 -2.52
C SER A 127 -4.80 -9.83 -1.21
N LEU A 128 -4.38 -8.77 -0.53
CA LEU A 128 -3.78 -8.79 0.80
C LEU A 128 -4.58 -7.88 1.74
N ASP A 129 -4.85 -8.35 2.95
CA ASP A 129 -5.16 -7.45 4.07
C ASP A 129 -3.88 -6.75 4.56
N MET A 130 -4.04 -5.76 5.44
CA MET A 130 -2.93 -4.97 5.96
C MET A 130 -1.85 -5.84 6.63
N ALA A 131 -2.25 -6.85 7.41
CA ALA A 131 -1.27 -7.69 8.10
C ALA A 131 -0.44 -8.50 7.09
N LYS A 132 -1.09 -9.11 6.10
CA LYS A 132 -0.41 -9.82 5.01
C LYS A 132 0.44 -8.88 4.14
N PHE A 133 0.02 -7.64 3.97
CA PHE A 133 0.81 -6.62 3.29
C PHE A 133 2.11 -6.30 4.03
N LEU A 134 2.06 -6.11 5.36
CA LEU A 134 3.27 -5.92 6.17
C LEU A 134 4.20 -7.13 6.11
N ILE A 135 3.64 -8.35 6.22
CA ILE A 135 4.41 -9.60 6.06
C ILE A 135 5.05 -9.68 4.67
N TRP A 136 4.30 -9.32 3.62
CA TRP A 136 4.82 -9.27 2.25
C TRP A 136 5.99 -8.27 2.14
N CYS A 137 5.87 -7.09 2.74
CA CYS A 137 6.95 -6.09 2.77
C CYS A 137 8.20 -6.60 3.49
N CYS A 138 8.05 -7.29 4.63
CA CYS A 138 9.15 -7.95 5.32
C CYS A 138 9.80 -9.03 4.44
N ASN A 139 9.00 -9.89 3.82
CA ASN A 139 9.50 -10.96 2.95
C ASN A 139 10.24 -10.44 1.71
N LYS A 140 9.92 -9.23 1.26
CA LYS A 140 10.63 -8.52 0.20
C LYS A 140 11.86 -7.73 0.68
N GLY A 141 12.13 -7.72 1.99
CA GLY A 141 13.22 -6.95 2.58
C GLY A 141 13.02 -5.44 2.51
N LEU A 142 11.76 -4.98 2.44
CA LEU A 142 11.40 -3.56 2.41
C LEU A 142 11.22 -3.01 3.83
N LEU A 143 10.67 -3.83 4.72
CA LEU A 143 10.32 -3.44 6.09
C LEU A 143 11.15 -4.24 7.09
N GLY A 144 11.70 -3.53 8.09
CA GLY A 144 12.42 -4.15 9.20
C GLY A 144 11.49 -4.80 10.20
N TYR A 145 12.02 -5.73 10.99
CA TYR A 145 11.24 -6.40 12.05
C TYR A 145 10.59 -5.39 13.00
N ASP A 146 11.37 -4.45 13.55
CA ASP A 146 10.88 -3.46 14.51
C ASP A 146 9.79 -2.56 13.89
N ASP A 147 10.06 -2.01 12.69
CA ASP A 147 9.11 -1.17 11.97
C ASP A 147 7.78 -1.92 11.65
N ALA A 148 7.86 -3.22 11.35
CA ALA A 148 6.70 -4.06 11.09
C ALA A 148 5.88 -4.35 12.35
N VAL A 149 6.54 -4.63 13.48
CA VAL A 149 5.86 -4.88 14.76
C VAL A 149 5.22 -3.60 15.27
N ASP A 150 5.93 -2.46 15.21
CA ASP A 150 5.41 -1.17 15.65
C ASP A 150 4.22 -0.73 14.77
N GLY A 151 4.30 -0.96 13.45
CA GLY A 151 3.18 -0.76 12.53
C GLY A 151 1.97 -1.63 12.88
N PHE A 152 2.19 -2.93 13.10
CA PHE A 152 1.14 -3.86 13.53
C PHE A 152 0.49 -3.43 14.85
N ASP A 153 1.30 -3.10 15.86
CA ASP A 153 0.80 -2.72 17.18
C ASP A 153 0.01 -1.40 17.11
N SER A 154 0.44 -0.45 16.28
CA SER A 154 -0.29 0.80 16.04
C SER A 154 -1.64 0.54 15.38
N LEU A 155 -1.70 -0.36 14.39
CA LEU A 155 -2.96 -0.77 13.75
C LEU A 155 -3.94 -1.41 14.74
N THR A 156 -3.45 -2.17 15.72
CA THR A 156 -4.32 -2.83 16.71
C THR A 156 -4.85 -1.93 17.82
N LYS A 157 -4.25 -0.75 18.03
CA LYS A 157 -4.65 0.18 19.11
C LYS A 157 -5.89 0.99 18.74
N ASP A 158 -5.89 1.55 17.53
CA ASP A 158 -6.90 2.51 17.08
C ASP A 158 -7.42 2.22 15.66
N GLY A 159 -7.03 1.08 15.07
CA GLY A 159 -7.28 0.74 13.67
C GLY A 159 -8.11 -0.53 13.46
N PRO A 160 -7.92 -1.22 12.31
CA PRO A 160 -8.78 -2.32 11.89
C PRO A 160 -8.54 -3.58 12.73
N VAL A 161 -9.61 -4.37 12.93
CA VAL A 161 -9.49 -5.68 13.60
C VAL A 161 -8.70 -6.64 12.71
N LEU A 162 -7.43 -6.84 13.04
CA LEU A 162 -6.55 -7.74 12.31
C LEU A 162 -6.90 -9.21 12.62
N LYS A 163 -7.00 -10.03 11.59
CA LYS A 163 -7.39 -11.46 11.68
C LYS A 163 -6.30 -12.38 12.21
N ILE A 164 -5.08 -11.87 12.34
CA ILE A 164 -3.90 -12.59 12.82
C ILE A 164 -3.56 -12.11 14.22
N SER A 165 -3.18 -13.02 15.12
CA SER A 165 -2.68 -12.63 16.43
C SER A 165 -1.29 -11.99 16.30
N ARG A 166 -0.96 -11.08 17.21
CA ARG A 166 0.37 -10.46 17.27
C ARG A 166 1.50 -11.49 17.29
N GLN A 167 1.36 -12.56 18.08
CA GLN A 167 2.38 -13.62 18.15
C GLN A 167 2.57 -14.31 16.80
N LYS A 168 1.47 -14.67 16.13
CA LYS A 168 1.55 -15.32 14.82
C LYS A 168 2.14 -14.39 13.77
N PHE A 169 1.82 -13.09 13.83
CA PHE A 169 2.44 -12.08 12.98
C PHE A 169 3.96 -12.03 13.18
N ILE A 170 4.42 -11.93 14.43
CA ILE A 170 5.85 -11.96 14.80
C ILE A 170 6.53 -13.23 14.31
N ASP A 171 5.90 -14.39 14.51
CA ASP A 171 6.45 -15.68 14.07
C ASP A 171 6.64 -15.73 12.55
N GLU A 172 5.70 -15.14 11.79
CA GLU A 172 5.79 -15.06 10.33
C GLU A 172 6.93 -14.13 9.86
N ILE A 173 7.06 -12.94 10.44
CA ILE A 173 8.10 -11.97 10.02
C ILE A 173 9.50 -12.30 10.56
N SER A 174 9.60 -13.10 11.63
CA SER A 174 10.90 -13.54 12.20
C SER A 174 11.76 -14.34 11.21
N ARG A 175 11.13 -14.89 10.17
CA ARG A 175 11.76 -15.69 9.12
C ARG A 175 12.10 -14.86 7.87
N SER A 176 11.67 -13.60 7.84
CA SER A 176 11.88 -12.70 6.71
C SER A 176 13.34 -12.23 6.64
N PRO A 177 13.86 -11.95 5.42
CA PRO A 177 15.20 -11.38 5.27
C PRO A 177 15.28 -9.99 5.93
N SER A 178 16.44 -9.65 6.49
CA SER A 178 16.68 -8.28 6.96
C SER A 178 16.61 -7.29 5.79
N PRO A 179 16.15 -6.05 6.02
CA PRO A 179 16.10 -5.05 4.96
C PRO A 179 17.46 -4.84 4.31
N SER A 180 17.45 -4.67 3.00
CA SER A 180 18.67 -4.33 2.27
C SER A 180 19.15 -2.96 2.74
N ARG A 181 20.25 -2.89 3.50
CA ARG A 181 20.88 -1.61 3.87
C ARG A 181 21.30 -0.86 2.59
N ARG A 182 20.47 0.06 2.13
CA ARG A 182 20.87 1.14 1.22
C ARG A 182 20.43 2.46 1.85
N ASP A 183 21.43 3.13 2.40
CA ASP A 183 21.46 4.53 2.87
C ASP A 183 20.14 5.08 3.41
N ARG A 184 19.86 4.79 4.69
CA ARG A 184 19.12 5.74 5.53
C ARG A 184 19.95 7.03 5.55
N ALA A 185 19.65 7.95 4.63
CA ALA A 185 20.14 9.32 4.69
C ALA A 185 19.86 9.83 6.10
N SER A 186 20.95 10.09 6.81
CA SER A 186 20.93 10.39 8.22
C SER A 186 20.37 11.79 8.40
N GLU A 187 19.06 11.94 8.59
CA GLU A 187 18.52 13.10 9.28
C GLU A 187 18.89 12.98 10.76
N ARG A 188 20.18 13.21 11.06
CA ARG A 188 20.61 13.67 12.37
C ARG A 188 19.97 15.05 12.53
N ARG A 189 18.81 15.11 13.20
CA ARG A 189 18.38 16.34 13.85
C ARG A 189 19.49 16.73 14.84
N GLY A 190 20.26 17.74 14.45
CA GLY A 190 21.23 18.39 15.30
C GLY A 190 20.51 18.92 16.52
N ASP A 191 20.90 18.40 17.66
CA ASP A 191 20.60 18.91 18.99
C ASP A 191 21.29 20.29 19.11
N GLY A 192 20.51 21.34 18.87
CA GLY A 192 20.95 22.73 19.00
C GLY A 192 20.76 23.22 20.43
N SER A 193 21.53 22.64 21.35
CA SER A 193 21.58 23.03 22.76
C SER A 193 22.98 23.56 23.08
N HIS A 194 23.20 24.88 23.02
CA HIS A 194 24.19 25.70 23.75
C HIS A 194 23.93 27.17 23.33
N GLY A 195 23.62 28.14 24.18
CA GLY A 195 23.96 28.28 25.59
C GLY A 195 25.26 29.08 25.73
N SER A 196 25.22 30.39 25.46
CA SER A 196 25.94 31.50 26.11
C SER A 196 25.53 32.82 25.47
#